data_AF-A0A2T4YZ94-F1
#
_entry.id   AF-A0A2T4YZ94-F1
#
_cell.length_a   1.000
_cell.length_b   1.000
_cell.length_c   1.000
_cell.angle_alpha   90.00
_cell.angle_beta   90.00
_cell.angle_gamma   90.00
#
_symmetry.space_group_name_H-M   'P 1'
#
loop_
_entity.id
_entity.type
_entity.pdbx_description
1 polymer ?
#
loop_
_entity_poly.entity_id
_entity_poly.type
_entity_poly.pdbx_seq_one_letter_code
_entity_poly.pdbx_strand_id
1 'polypeptide(L)'
;MKKAVFVGLLVVFATPSFAQYYGSGQRGYGGYGSNTYGSGSNSSSHTVQPHITNQGTFVPGHQRTNPNSTQYDNYGTRGNVNPYTGQQGTRTPRW
;
A
#
# COMPACT_ATOMS: atom_id res chain seq x y z
N MET A 1 11.81 -36.45 24.85
CA MET A 1 11.31 -35.07 24.86
C MET A 1 12.34 -34.17 24.18
N LYS A 2 12.12 -33.80 22.91
CA LYS A 2 13.09 -32.98 22.16
C LYS A 2 12.87 -31.52 22.53
N LYS A 3 13.85 -30.92 23.21
CA LYS A 3 13.83 -29.49 23.57
C LYS A 3 14.22 -28.70 22.33
N ALA A 4 13.29 -27.93 21.76
CA ALA A 4 13.59 -26.96 20.71
C ALA A 4 14.01 -25.65 21.37
N VAL A 5 15.28 -25.29 21.25
CA VAL A 5 15.84 -24.01 21.67
C VAL A 5 15.56 -23.01 20.56
N PHE A 6 14.73 -22.00 20.84
CA PHE A 6 14.49 -20.89 19.93
C PHE A 6 15.62 -19.86 20.13
N VAL A 7 16.55 -19.81 19.17
CA VAL A 7 17.51 -18.70 19.06
C VAL A 7 16.81 -17.58 18.30
N GLY A 8 16.54 -16.48 18.99
CA GLY A 8 15.92 -15.29 18.42
C GLY A 8 16.85 -14.63 17.41
N LEU A 9 16.42 -14.58 16.14
CA LEU A 9 17.08 -13.80 15.10
C LEU A 9 16.48 -12.39 15.11
N LEU A 10 17.25 -11.40 15.53
CA LEU A 10 16.89 -9.99 15.46
C LEU A 10 16.97 -9.54 14.00
N VAL A 11 15.86 -9.62 13.27
CA VAL A 11 15.77 -9.09 11.90
C VAL A 11 15.58 -7.57 11.98
N VAL A 12 16.60 -6.84 11.54
CA VAL A 12 16.54 -5.39 11.35
C VAL A 12 15.58 -5.11 10.19
N PHE A 13 14.37 -4.62 10.50
CA PHE A 13 13.44 -4.17 9.47
C PHE A 13 13.87 -2.78 9.01
N ALA A 14 14.36 -2.68 7.77
CA ALA A 14 14.46 -1.41 7.08
C ALA A 14 13.03 -0.90 6.85
N THR A 15 12.57 0.00 7.72
CA THR A 15 11.38 0.80 7.43
C THR A 15 11.74 1.68 6.24
N PRO A 16 11.07 1.54 5.08
CA PRO A 16 11.21 2.56 4.04
C PRO A 16 10.81 3.90 4.64
N SER A 17 11.75 4.85 4.67
CA SER A 17 11.49 6.24 5.02
C SER A 17 10.82 6.93 3.84
N PHE A 18 9.68 7.58 4.08
CA PHE A 18 8.90 8.25 3.04
C PHE A 18 9.07 9.77 3.13
N ALA A 19 9.56 10.37 2.05
CA ALA A 19 9.63 11.82 1.91
C ALA A 19 8.25 12.36 1.51
N GLN A 20 7.73 13.31 2.29
CA GLN A 20 6.42 13.92 2.11
C GLN A 20 6.55 15.11 1.13
N TYR A 21 6.15 14.93 -0.13
CA TYR A 21 6.09 16.03 -1.11
C TYR A 21 4.73 16.74 -1.00
N TYR A 22 4.72 17.97 -0.49
CA TYR A 22 3.56 18.85 -0.48
C TYR A 22 3.43 19.58 -1.83
N GLY A 23 2.41 19.23 -2.61
CA GLY A 23 2.08 19.88 -3.89
C GLY A 23 0.71 20.58 -3.84
N SER A 24 0.69 21.84 -4.27
CA SER A 24 -0.37 22.84 -4.18
C SER A 24 -1.63 22.59 -5.05
N GLY A 25 -2.81 22.75 -4.44
CA GLY A 25 -4.06 23.38 -4.92
C GLY A 25 -4.73 23.00 -6.26
N GLN A 26 -6.05 22.69 -6.24
CA GLN A 26 -7.12 23.41 -6.97
C GLN A 26 -8.54 22.82 -6.74
N ARG A 27 -9.56 23.63 -7.03
CA ARG A 27 -10.96 23.68 -6.54
C ARG A 27 -11.93 22.72 -7.27
N GLY A 28 -13.00 22.26 -6.60
CA GLY A 28 -14.23 21.81 -7.30
C GLY A 28 -15.17 20.82 -6.58
N TYR A 29 -16.20 21.35 -5.90
CA TYR A 29 -17.55 20.82 -5.61
C TYR A 29 -17.84 19.31 -5.37
N GLY A 30 -18.20 19.00 -4.12
CA GLY A 30 -19.45 18.29 -3.76
C GLY A 30 -19.43 16.76 -3.64
N GLY A 31 -19.46 16.26 -2.39
CA GLY A 31 -19.88 14.88 -2.09
C GLY A 31 -19.11 14.19 -0.96
N TYR A 32 -19.61 14.31 0.27
CA TYR A 32 -19.40 13.47 1.46
C TYR A 32 -18.14 12.56 1.49
N GLY A 33 -17.10 12.98 2.21
CA GLY A 33 -16.08 12.06 2.71
C GLY A 33 -14.63 12.53 2.62
N SER A 34 -14.27 13.51 3.47
CA SER A 34 -12.95 13.60 4.13
C SER A 34 -11.67 13.37 3.29
N ASN A 35 -11.13 14.46 2.71
CA ASN A 35 -9.71 14.68 2.34
C ASN A 35 -9.04 13.65 1.40
N THR A 36 -7.89 14.01 0.81
CA THR A 36 -6.81 13.06 0.42
C THR A 36 -6.74 12.68 -1.08
N TYR A 37 -6.02 13.52 -1.84
CA TYR A 37 -5.23 13.24 -3.07
C TYR A 37 -5.92 12.50 -4.24
N GLY A 38 -6.33 13.27 -5.24
CA GLY A 38 -6.76 12.78 -6.56
C GLY A 38 -5.60 12.15 -7.34
N SER A 39 -5.24 10.92 -6.99
CA SER A 39 -4.18 10.17 -7.65
C SER A 39 -4.67 9.44 -8.90
N GLY A 40 -5.96 9.43 -9.24
CA GLY A 40 -6.52 8.53 -10.26
C GLY A 40 -6.62 7.07 -9.84
N SER A 41 -6.41 6.77 -8.55
CA SER A 41 -6.58 5.41 -8.02
C SER A 41 -8.05 5.03 -7.84
N ASN A 42 -8.34 3.74 -7.89
CA ASN A 42 -9.65 3.18 -7.59
C ASN A 42 -10.06 3.56 -6.15
N SER A 43 -11.23 4.17 -6.00
CA SER A 43 -11.80 4.55 -4.70
C SER A 43 -12.24 3.34 -3.87
N SER A 44 -12.46 2.20 -4.52
CA SER A 44 -12.83 0.94 -3.88
C SER A 44 -11.58 0.15 -3.48
N SER A 45 -11.49 -0.23 -2.21
CA SER A 45 -10.34 -0.97 -1.67
C SER A 45 -10.75 -1.95 -0.57
N HIS A 46 -9.87 -2.89 -0.27
CA HIS A 46 -10.02 -3.87 0.80
C HIS A 46 -8.73 -4.00 1.62
N THR A 47 -8.88 -4.48 2.84
CA THR A 47 -7.77 -4.83 3.72
C THR A 47 -7.28 -6.23 3.41
N VAL A 48 -5.99 -6.36 3.13
CA VAL A 48 -5.30 -7.64 3.09
C VAL A 48 -4.82 -7.97 4.49
N GLN A 49 -5.24 -9.12 5.01
CA GLN A 49 -4.83 -9.57 6.34
C GLN A 49 -3.35 -9.99 6.37
N PRO A 50 -2.65 -9.80 7.50
CA PRO A 50 -1.31 -10.33 7.67
C PRO A 50 -1.33 -11.86 7.58
N HIS A 51 -0.29 -12.45 7.00
CA HIS A 51 -0.15 -13.90 6.88
C HIS A 51 1.32 -14.31 6.81
N ILE A 52 1.57 -15.61 7.01
CA ILE A 52 2.89 -16.21 6.82
C ILE A 52 2.88 -16.96 5.49
N THR A 53 3.86 -16.70 4.63
CA THR A 53 3.98 -17.40 3.35
C THR A 53 4.41 -18.86 3.57
N ASN A 54 4.23 -19.72 2.56
CA ASN A 54 4.70 -21.11 2.63
C ASN A 54 6.22 -21.25 2.86
N GLN A 55 6.99 -20.19 2.59
CA GLN A 55 8.44 -20.10 2.84
C GLN A 55 8.78 -19.59 4.25
N GLY A 56 7.79 -19.39 5.11
CA GLY A 56 7.97 -18.92 6.49
C GLY A 56 8.15 -17.41 6.63
N THR A 57 7.94 -16.62 5.58
CA THR A 57 8.08 -15.14 5.64
C THR A 57 6.80 -14.50 6.15
N PHE A 58 6.89 -13.66 7.18
CA PHE A 58 5.76 -12.86 7.65
C PHE A 58 5.48 -11.69 6.70
N VAL A 59 4.21 -11.55 6.29
CA VAL A 59 3.71 -10.45 5.47
C VAL A 59 2.73 -9.62 6.30
N PRO A 60 3.00 -8.33 6.55
CA PRO A 60 2.07 -7.47 7.28
C PRO A 60 0.81 -7.17 6.47
N GLY A 61 -0.28 -6.87 7.18
CA GLY A 61 -1.52 -6.43 6.55
C GLY A 61 -1.35 -5.07 5.88
N HIS A 62 -2.08 -4.85 4.79
CA HIS A 62 -2.00 -3.61 4.01
C HIS A 62 -3.30 -3.34 3.25
N GLN A 63 -3.50 -2.10 2.81
CA GLN A 63 -4.64 -1.71 1.97
C GLN A 63 -4.30 -1.85 0.48
N ARG A 64 -5.24 -2.40 -0.28
CA ARG A 64 -5.13 -2.60 -1.72
C ARG A 64 -6.42 -2.18 -2.43
N THR A 65 -6.29 -1.59 -3.61
CA THR A 65 -7.42 -1.35 -4.54
C THR A 65 -8.12 -2.65 -4.89
N ASN A 66 -9.43 -2.58 -5.12
CA ASN A 66 -10.22 -3.74 -5.53
C ASN A 66 -9.83 -4.19 -6.94
N PRO A 67 -9.81 -5.51 -7.21
CA PRO A 67 -9.51 -6.01 -8.55
C PRO A 67 -10.53 -5.52 -9.58
N ASN A 68 -10.05 -5.11 -10.76
CA ASN A 68 -10.86 -4.75 -11.92
C ASN A 68 -10.06 -5.01 -13.22
N SER A 69 -10.61 -4.56 -14.35
CA SER A 69 -10.05 -4.78 -15.69
C SER A 69 -9.00 -3.75 -16.12
N THR A 70 -8.35 -3.04 -15.19
CA THR A 70 -7.23 -2.13 -15.52
C THR A 70 -6.14 -2.16 -14.46
N GLN A 71 -4.92 -1.77 -14.83
CA GLN A 71 -3.86 -1.52 -13.86
C GLN A 71 -3.65 -0.05 -13.53
N TYR A 72 -4.20 0.84 -14.34
CA TYR A 72 -3.91 2.26 -14.30
C TYR A 72 -4.33 2.94 -12.99
N ASP A 73 -5.30 2.35 -12.28
CA ASP A 73 -5.90 2.88 -11.07
C ASP A 73 -5.43 2.18 -9.78
N ASN A 74 -4.44 1.30 -9.86
CA ASN A 74 -3.87 0.67 -8.66
C ASN A 74 -3.00 1.67 -7.88
N TYR A 75 -3.02 1.64 -6.54
CA TYR A 75 -2.16 2.52 -5.72
C TYR A 75 -0.67 2.43 -6.07
N GLY A 76 -0.21 1.25 -6.45
CA GLY A 76 1.20 1.02 -6.81
C GLY A 76 1.59 1.48 -8.22
N THR A 77 0.65 1.96 -9.02
CA THR A 77 0.88 2.39 -10.41
C THR A 77 1.53 3.77 -10.45
N ARG A 78 2.46 3.98 -11.38
CA ARG A 78 3.17 5.25 -11.55
C ARG A 78 2.18 6.40 -11.70
N GLY A 79 2.35 7.44 -10.88
CA GLY A 79 1.47 8.61 -10.83
C GLY A 79 0.39 8.52 -9.74
N ASN A 80 0.11 7.31 -9.25
CA ASN A 80 -0.87 7.09 -8.20
C ASN A 80 -0.25 7.18 -6.81
N VAL A 81 -1.08 7.36 -5.80
CA VAL A 81 -0.68 7.44 -4.38
C VAL A 81 -1.64 6.59 -3.56
N ASN A 82 -1.09 5.78 -2.67
CA ASN A 82 -1.88 5.06 -1.68
C ASN A 82 -2.34 6.03 -0.57
N PRO A 83 -3.64 6.34 -0.42
CA PRO A 83 -4.11 7.30 0.56
C PRO A 83 -3.87 6.85 2.01
N TYR A 84 -3.72 5.54 2.25
CA TYR A 84 -3.52 4.98 3.59
C TYR A 84 -2.09 5.08 4.10
N THR A 85 -1.12 5.20 3.18
CA THR A 85 0.31 5.20 3.52
C THR A 85 1.05 6.41 2.97
N GLY A 86 0.44 7.20 2.08
CA GLY A 86 1.08 8.29 1.35
C GLY A 86 2.11 7.83 0.31
N GLN A 87 2.26 6.52 0.10
CA GLN A 87 3.26 5.97 -0.83
C GLN A 87 2.87 6.22 -2.27
N GLN A 88 3.79 6.79 -3.04
CA GLN A 88 3.62 6.95 -4.48
C GLN A 88 3.89 5.62 -5.21
N GLY A 89 3.00 5.28 -6.14
CA GLY A 89 3.16 4.16 -7.04
C GLY A 89 4.29 4.39 -8.04
N THR A 90 4.99 3.32 -8.38
CA THR A 90 6.15 3.33 -9.27
C THR A 90 6.04 2.29 -10.38
N ARG A 91 5.02 1.41 -10.33
CA ARG A 91 4.83 0.31 -11.26
C ARG A 91 4.27 0.83 -12.58
N THR A 92 4.80 0.31 -13.68
CA THR A 92 4.26 0.60 -15.01
C THR A 92 3.14 -0.39 -15.33
N PRO A 93 1.93 0.08 -15.71
CA PRO A 93 0.87 -0.78 -16.22
C PRO A 93 1.32 -1.58 -17.43
N ARG A 94 0.83 -2.81 -17.55
CA ARG A 94 1.22 -3.77 -18.60
C ARG A 94 0.03 -4.29 -19.40
N TRP A 95 -1.19 -3.92 -19.02
CA TRP A 95 -2.43 -4.23 -19.70
C TRP A 95 -3.51 -3.23 -19.26
#